data_AF-A0A932ZH10-F1
#
_entry.id   AF-A0A932ZH10-F1
#
_cell.length_a   1.000
_cell.length_b   1.000
_cell.length_c   1.000
_cell.angle_alpha   90.00
_cell.angle_beta   90.00
_cell.angle_gamma   90.00
#
_symmetry.space_group_name_H-M   'P 1'
#
loop_
_entity.id
_entity.type
_entity.pdbx_description
1 polymer ?
#
loop_
_entity_poly.entity_id
_entity_poly.type
_entity_poly.pdbx_seq_one_letter_code
_entity_poly.pdbx_strand_id
1 'polypeptide(L)' 'MSRLRILVVHNRYQLPGGEDAVVDAEIELLRRYGHPVEAYVRDNRELGGMNALNAFAQTLW' A
#
# COMPACT_ATOMS: atom_id res chain seq x y z
N MET A 1 -3.41 -21.76 -14.33
CA MET A 1 -4.05 -20.56 -13.71
C MET A 1 -3.76 -19.36 -14.58
N SER A 2 -4.72 -18.45 -14.76
CA SER A 2 -4.52 -17.22 -15.55
C SER A 2 -3.71 -16.20 -14.74
N ARG A 3 -2.80 -15.50 -15.42
CA ARG A 3 -1.93 -14.48 -14.81
C ARG A 3 -2.67 -13.13 -14.76
N LEU A 4 -3.16 -12.75 -13.58
CA LEU A 4 -3.78 -11.45 -13.31
C LEU A 4 -2.75 -10.39 -12.94
N ARG A 5 -2.97 -9.15 -13.39
CA ARG A 5 -2.26 -7.96 -12.87
C ARG A 5 -3.00 -7.44 -11.64
N ILE A 6 -2.29 -7.31 -10.53
CA ILE A 6 -2.88 -7.03 -9.23
C ILE A 6 -2.20 -5.78 -8.65
N LEU A 7 -3.01 -4.84 -8.16
CA LEU A 7 -2.56 -3.70 -7.36
C LEU A 7 -3.04 -3.91 -5.93
N VAL A 8 -2.11 -3.90 -4.97
CA VAL A 8 -2.40 -3.95 -3.54
C VAL A 8 -2.29 -2.53 -2.98
N VAL A 9 -3.38 -2.02 -2.40
CA VAL A 9 -3.45 -0.70 -1.78
C VAL A 9 -3.53 -0.88 -0.27
N HIS A 10 -2.56 -0.34 0.47
CA HIS A 10 -2.50 -0.46 1.93
C HIS A 10 -2.21 0.87 2.60
N ASN A 11 -2.86 1.16 3.72
CA ASN A 11 -2.55 2.32 4.56
C ASN A 11 -1.92 1.83 5.86
N ARG A 12 -0.65 2.18 6.09
CA ARG A 12 0.10 1.84 7.30
C ARG A 12 -0.30 2.78 8.42
N TYR A 13 -0.85 2.20 9.47
CA TYR A 13 -1.15 2.91 10.70
C TYR A 13 0.11 3.10 11.57
N GLN A 14 0.07 4.09 12.47
CA GLN A 14 1.24 4.51 13.25
C GLN A 14 1.73 3.47 14.26
N LEU A 15 0.82 2.62 14.76
CA LEU A 15 1.16 1.47 15.59
C LEU A 15 1.32 0.26 14.69
N PRO A 16 2.45 -0.48 14.77
CA PRO A 16 2.60 -1.71 14.02
C PRO A 16 1.54 -2.71 14.50
N GLY A 17 0.58 -3.00 13.63
CA GLY A 17 -0.39 -4.07 13.82
C GLY A 17 -0.08 -5.26 12.92
N GLY A 18 -0.75 -6.38 13.17
CA GLY A 18 -0.55 -7.62 12.41
C GLY A 18 -0.95 -7.51 10.94
N GLU A 19 -1.69 -6.46 10.56
CA GLU A 19 -2.14 -6.21 9.20
C GLU A 19 -1.00 -5.99 8.20
N ASP A 20 0.10 -5.34 8.62
CA ASP A 20 1.27 -5.13 7.75
C ASP A 20 1.89 -6.46 7.34
N ALA A 21 2.02 -7.38 8.31
CA ALA A 21 2.57 -8.71 8.08
C ALA A 21 1.65 -9.57 7.18
N VAL A 22 0.34 -9.40 7.30
CA VAL A 22 -0.64 -10.09 6.44
C VAL A 22 -0.53 -9.57 5.01
N VAL A 23 -0.47 -8.25 4.81
CA VAL A 23 -0.34 -7.64 3.48
C VAL A 23 0.94 -8.10 2.79
N ASP A 24 2.06 -8.15 3.52
CA ASP A 24 3.33 -8.64 2.97
C ASP A 24 3.24 -10.13 2.59
N ALA A 25 2.61 -10.96 3.42
CA ALA A 25 2.41 -12.38 3.14
C ALA A 25 1.49 -12.63 1.93
N GLU A 26 0.42 -11.84 1.77
CA GLU A 26 -0.49 -11.94 0.63
C GLU A 26 0.19 -11.54 -0.69
N ILE A 27 0.96 -10.44 -0.68
CA ILE A 27 1.74 -10.01 -1.86
C ILE A 27 2.74 -11.09 -2.26
N GLU A 28 3.43 -11.67 -1.28
CA GLU A 28 4.38 -12.75 -1.53
C GLU A 28 3.70 -13.97 -2.14
N LEU A 29 2.56 -14.39 -1.59
CA LEU A 29 1.78 -15.51 -2.09
C LEU A 29 1.38 -15.30 -3.55
N LEU A 30 0.79 -14.15 -3.87
CA LEU A 30 0.35 -13.82 -5.23
C LEU A 30 1.53 -13.81 -6.23
N ARG A 31 2.68 -13.26 -5.83
CA ARG A 31 3.90 -13.27 -6.65
C ARG A 31 4.43 -14.69 -6.87
N ARG A 32 4.43 -15.54 -5.83
CA ARG A 32 4.82 -16.96 -5.93
C ARG A 32 3.93 -17.74 -6.91
N TYR A 33 2.64 -17.40 -7.00
CA TYR A 33 1.72 -17.95 -8.01
C TYR A 33 1.89 -17.33 -9.42
N GLY A 34 2.87 -16.45 -9.62
CA GLY A 34 3.22 -15.88 -10.92
C GLY A 34 2.44 -14.63 -11.30
N HIS A 35 1.66 -14.06 -10.38
CA HIS A 35 0.94 -12.81 -10.62
C HIS A 35 1.90 -11.62 -10.51
N PRO A 36 1.90 -10.69 -11.49
CA PRO A 36 2.53 -9.38 -11.33
C PRO A 36 1.71 -8.57 -10.32
N VAL A 37 2.35 -8.25 -9.20
CA VAL A 37 1.75 -7.52 -8.08
C VAL A 37 2.53 -6.23 -7.84
N GLU A 38 1.84 -5.10 -7.96
CA GLU A 38 2.31 -3.77 -7.56
C GLU A 38 1.70 -3.42 -6.20
N ALA A 39 2.47 -2.72 -5.35
CA ALA A 39 2.01 -2.31 -4.04
C ALA A 39 2.04 -0.78 -3.94
N TYR A 40 0.91 -0.18 -3.61
CA TYR A 40 0.79 1.23 -3.29
C TYR A 40 0.49 1.36 -1.81
N VAL A 41 1.48 1.83 -1.06
CA VAL A 41 1.39 1.94 0.39
C VAL A 41 1.46 3.40 0.78
N ARG A 42 0.49 3.85 1.59
CA ARG A 42 0.53 5.16 2.25
C ARG A 42 0.86 4.99 3.72
N ASP A 43 1.64 5.90 4.27
CA ASP A 43 1.90 5.98 5.71
C ASP A 43 1.28 7.28 6.23
N ASN A 44 0.40 7.18 7.23
CA ASN A 44 -0.19 8.34 7.89
C ASN A 44 0.87 9.23 8.61
N ARG A 45 2.14 8.80 8.70
CA ARG A 45 3.29 9.65 9.12
C ARG A 45 3.57 10.81 8.16
N GLU A 46 3.15 10.76 6.90
CA GLU A 46 3.30 11.88 5.95
C GLU A 46 2.47 13.11 6.36
N LEU A 47 1.41 12.95 7.15
CA LEU A 47 0.53 14.04 7.59
C LEU A 47 1.16 14.95 8.67
N GLY A 48 2.28 14.55 9.29
CA GLY A 48 2.95 15.33 10.33
C GLY A 48 3.97 16.37 9.84
N GLY A 49 4.30 16.37 8.55
CA GLY A 49 5.40 17.19 8.01
C GLY A 49 5.26 17.62 6.54
N MET A 50 4.05 17.57 5.97
CA MET A 50 3.84 17.95 4.57
C MET A 50 3.61 19.45 4.40
N ASN A 51 4.50 20.11 3.63
CA ASN A 51 4.25 21.43 3.05
C ASN A 51 2.91 21.42 2.30
N ALA A 52 2.12 22.48 2.48
CA ALA A 52 0.72 22.62 2.06
C ALA A 52 0.40 22.18 0.62
N LEU A 53 1.38 22.20 -0.29
CA LEU A 53 1.23 21.78 -1.68
C LEU A 53 0.95 20.27 -1.84
N ASN A 54 1.52 19.40 -1.00
CA ASN A 54 1.25 17.96 -1.08
C ASN A 54 -0.11 17.58 -0.47
N ALA A 55 -0.55 18.30 0.56
CA ALA A 55 -1.90 18.14 1.11
C ALA A 55 -2.97 18.54 0.08
N PHE A 56 -2.72 19.61 -0.69
CA PHE A 56 -3.64 20.09 -1.73
C PHE A 56 -3.81 19.10 -2.90
N ALA A 57 -2.75 18.36 -3.25
CA ALA A 57 -2.82 17.33 -4.29
C ALA A 57 -3.63 16.08 -3.85
N GLN A 58 -3.82 15.87 -2.54
CA GLN A 58 -4.66 14.77 -2.03
C GLN A 58 -6.13 15.14 -1.89
N THR A 59 -6.47 16.42 -1.75
CA THR A 59 -7.87 16.90 -1.69
C THR A 59 -8.50 17.10 -3.06
N LEU A 60 -7.71 17.18 -4.12
CA LEU A 60 -8.18 17.15 -5.50
C LEU A 60 -8.23 15.71 -6.01
N TRP A 61 -9.10 14.91 -5.40
CA TRP A 61 -9.68 13.71 -6.00
C TRP A 61 -11.12 14.01 -6.40
#